data_AF-A0A9D9R5R9-F1
#
_entry.id   AF-A0A9D9R5R9-F1
#
_cell.length_a   1.000
_cell.length_b   1.000
_cell.length_c   1.000
_cell.angle_alpha   90.00
_cell.angle_beta   90.00
_cell.angle_gamma   90.00
#
_symmetry.space_group_name_H-M   'P 1'
#
loop_
_entity.id
_entity.type
_entity.pdbx_description
1 polymer ?
#
loop_
_entity_poly.entity_id
_entity_poly.type
_entity_poly.pdbx_seq_one_letter_code
_entity_poly.pdbx_strand_id
1 'polypeptide(L)'
;VPDHLKQATIQYKKALAGLLLWILEGISYLEMRLKGELKPALIEEALLEIKTYLGFEVSDDFAFLSLDAQAAALLEILGRPTRICGVVKNTGEPGGGPFWCQDAVGNLTLQLVESAQVDMSNDSQKALFAGSTHFNPVDLVCATRGKDLLAYRDMSTGFITEKTKDGKSLKAQELPGLWNGAMANWNTLFVEVPLETFNPVKTVTDLLRPAHQNA
;
A
#
# COMPACT_ATOMS: atom_id res chain seq x y z
N VAL A 1 7.14 4.86 23.34
CA VAL A 1 5.83 4.40 23.85
C VAL A 1 6.05 3.61 25.14
N PRO A 2 5.54 4.11 26.28
CA PRO A 2 5.56 3.43 27.58
C PRO A 2 4.93 2.03 27.53
N ASP A 3 5.32 1.13 28.43
CA ASP A 3 4.86 -0.27 28.44
C ASP A 3 3.34 -0.43 28.53
N HIS A 4 2.67 0.46 29.28
CA HIS A 4 1.21 0.41 29.47
C HIS A 4 0.41 0.70 28.19
N LEU A 5 1.01 1.31 27.17
CA LEU A 5 0.35 1.61 25.88
C LEU A 5 0.68 0.58 24.78
N LYS A 6 1.49 -0.46 25.07
CA LYS A 6 1.94 -1.42 24.05
C LYS A 6 0.88 -2.47 23.67
N GLN A 7 -0.09 -2.73 24.54
CA GLN A 7 -0.99 -3.87 24.39
C GLN A 7 -1.81 -3.80 23.09
N ALA A 8 -2.37 -2.65 22.77
CA ALA A 8 -3.12 -2.42 21.54
C ALA A 8 -2.24 -2.65 20.30
N THR A 9 -1.04 -2.08 20.28
CA THR A 9 -0.07 -2.29 19.19
C THR A 9 0.26 -3.77 19.00
N ILE A 10 0.48 -4.54 20.08
CA ILE A 10 0.76 -5.97 19.99
C ILE A 10 -0.43 -6.73 19.41
N GLN A 11 -1.64 -6.45 19.88
CA GLN A 11 -2.86 -7.10 19.42
C GLN A 11 -3.09 -6.86 17.92
N TYR A 12 -3.00 -5.60 17.48
CA TYR A 12 -3.24 -5.27 16.08
C TYR A 12 -2.12 -5.77 15.15
N LYS A 13 -0.86 -5.77 15.59
CA LYS A 13 0.22 -6.41 14.81
C LYS A 13 -0.01 -7.91 14.60
N LYS A 14 -0.50 -8.61 15.63
CA LYS A 14 -0.90 -10.02 15.51
C LYS A 14 -2.09 -10.20 14.57
N ALA A 15 -3.08 -9.31 14.63
CA ALA A 15 -4.24 -9.36 13.74
C ALA A 15 -3.84 -9.13 12.27
N LEU A 16 -3.03 -8.11 11.98
CA LEU A 16 -2.52 -7.83 10.63
C LEU A 16 -1.66 -9.00 10.10
N ALA A 17 -0.82 -9.59 10.95
CA ALA A 17 -0.04 -10.78 10.58
C ALA A 17 -0.92 -12.00 10.31
N GLY A 18 -1.93 -12.26 11.13
CA GLY A 18 -2.90 -13.34 10.91
C GLY A 18 -3.68 -13.14 9.61
N LEU A 19 -4.11 -11.91 9.32
CA LEU A 19 -4.77 -11.58 8.07
C LEU A 19 -3.86 -11.79 6.86
N LEU A 20 -2.59 -11.38 6.93
CA LEU A 20 -1.63 -11.65 5.87
C LEU A 20 -1.48 -13.15 5.60
N LEU A 21 -1.36 -13.97 6.65
CA LEU A 21 -1.24 -15.42 6.51
C LEU A 21 -2.48 -16.02 5.84
N TRP A 22 -3.68 -15.60 6.26
CA TRP A 22 -4.94 -16.04 5.65
C TRP A 22 -5.03 -15.65 4.16
N ILE A 23 -4.64 -14.42 3.81
CA ILE A 23 -4.58 -13.99 2.40
C ILE A 23 -3.59 -14.82 1.59
N LEU A 24 -2.43 -15.16 2.16
CA LEU A 24 -1.43 -16.00 1.47
C LEU A 24 -1.94 -17.41 1.21
N GLU A 25 -2.77 -17.97 2.09
CA GLU A 25 -3.46 -19.25 1.86
C GLU A 25 -4.45 -19.13 0.70
N GLY A 26 -5.27 -18.06 0.66
CA GLY A 26 -6.18 -17.77 -0.45
C GLY A 26 -5.46 -17.61 -1.79
N ILE A 27 -4.35 -16.86 -1.81
CA ILE A 27 -3.48 -16.74 -2.99
C ILE A 27 -2.99 -18.11 -3.45
N SER A 28 -2.48 -18.93 -2.54
CA SER A 28 -1.92 -20.25 -2.87
C SER A 28 -2.99 -21.19 -3.44
N TYR A 29 -4.21 -21.13 -2.90
CA TYR A 29 -5.35 -21.88 -3.40
C TYR A 29 -5.72 -21.46 -4.83
N LEU A 30 -5.84 -20.16 -5.11
CA LEU A 30 -6.14 -19.66 -6.45
C LEU A 30 -5.02 -19.96 -7.44
N GLU A 31 -3.76 -19.80 -7.05
CA GLU A 31 -2.61 -20.16 -7.90
C GLU A 31 -2.62 -21.63 -8.30
N MET A 32 -3.00 -22.53 -7.39
CA MET A 32 -3.18 -23.96 -7.70
C MET A 32 -4.33 -24.18 -8.67
N ARG A 33 -5.50 -23.56 -8.43
CA ARG A 33 -6.70 -23.72 -9.26
C ARG A 33 -6.50 -23.19 -10.68
N LEU A 34 -5.86 -22.04 -10.83
CA LEU A 34 -5.60 -21.39 -12.12
C LEU A 34 -4.53 -22.11 -12.97
N LYS A 35 -3.74 -23.01 -12.37
CA LYS A 35 -2.84 -23.91 -13.12
C LYS A 35 -3.50 -25.22 -13.53
N GLY A 36 -4.72 -25.47 -13.06
CA GLY A 36 -5.51 -26.66 -13.36
C GLY A 36 -6.48 -26.44 -14.50
N GLU A 37 -7.66 -27.06 -14.40
CA GLU A 37 -8.75 -26.90 -15.36
C GLU A 37 -9.37 -25.50 -15.26
N LEU A 38 -9.21 -24.69 -16.31
CA LEU A 38 -9.73 -23.34 -16.38
C LEU A 38 -11.24 -23.33 -16.66
N LYS A 39 -11.97 -22.50 -15.90
CA LYS A 39 -13.41 -22.27 -16.05
C LYS A 39 -13.69 -20.77 -15.90
N PRO A 40 -14.64 -20.18 -16.64
CA PRO A 40 -14.99 -18.77 -16.49
C PRO A 40 -15.33 -18.37 -15.04
N ALA A 41 -16.07 -19.22 -14.32
CA ALA A 41 -16.40 -18.99 -12.91
C ALA A 41 -15.17 -18.89 -11.98
N LEU A 42 -14.07 -19.58 -12.30
CA LEU A 42 -12.81 -19.47 -11.54
C LEU A 42 -12.13 -18.12 -11.79
N ILE A 43 -12.25 -17.56 -12.99
CA ILE A 43 -11.72 -16.22 -13.30
C ILE A 43 -12.51 -15.18 -12.51
N GLU A 44 -13.84 -15.28 -12.49
CA GLU A 44 -14.70 -14.39 -11.69
C GLU A 44 -14.40 -14.48 -10.18
N GLU A 45 -14.21 -15.70 -9.65
CA GLU A 45 -13.77 -15.94 -8.26
C GLU A 45 -12.44 -15.24 -7.98
N ALA A 46 -11.45 -15.41 -8.85
CA ALA A 46 -10.14 -14.78 -8.69
C ALA A 46 -10.20 -13.26 -8.80
N LEU A 47 -10.98 -12.70 -9.73
CA LEU A 47 -11.19 -11.26 -9.89
C LEU A 47 -11.80 -10.64 -8.63
N LEU A 48 -12.80 -11.30 -8.05
CA LEU A 48 -13.40 -10.86 -6.79
C LEU A 48 -12.39 -10.89 -5.64
N GLU A 49 -11.61 -11.96 -5.54
CA GLU A 49 -10.59 -12.12 -4.48
C GLU A 49 -9.50 -11.04 -4.57
N ILE A 50 -8.93 -10.82 -5.75
CA ILE A 50 -7.86 -9.81 -5.91
C ILE A 50 -8.36 -8.39 -5.66
N LYS A 51 -9.61 -8.08 -6.04
CA LYS A 51 -10.21 -6.77 -5.78
C LYS A 51 -10.44 -6.58 -4.28
N THR A 52 -10.94 -7.60 -3.61
CA THR A 52 -11.34 -7.54 -2.20
C THR A 52 -10.14 -7.54 -1.26
N TYR A 53 -9.15 -8.40 -1.50
CA TYR A 53 -8.08 -8.67 -0.54
C TYR A 53 -6.68 -8.28 -1.01
N LEU A 54 -6.48 -8.03 -2.30
CA LEU A 54 -5.18 -7.62 -2.85
C LEU A 54 -5.15 -6.18 -3.36
N GLY A 55 -6.31 -5.50 -3.34
CA GLY A 55 -6.44 -4.10 -3.73
C GLY A 55 -6.12 -3.87 -5.20
N PHE A 56 -6.49 -4.81 -6.08
CA PHE A 56 -6.24 -4.71 -7.51
C PHE A 56 -7.52 -4.99 -8.30
N GLU A 57 -7.86 -4.09 -9.22
CA GLU A 57 -8.98 -4.25 -10.15
C GLU A 57 -8.43 -4.13 -11.58
N VAL A 58 -8.64 -5.18 -12.37
CA VAL A 58 -8.22 -5.22 -13.77
C VAL A 58 -9.00 -4.22 -14.61
N SER A 59 -8.42 -3.73 -15.70
CA SER A 59 -9.12 -2.89 -16.67
C SER A 59 -10.21 -3.65 -17.42
N ASP A 60 -11.15 -2.92 -18.03
CA ASP A 60 -12.22 -3.49 -18.85
C ASP A 60 -11.67 -4.35 -20.01
N ASP A 61 -10.49 -4.02 -20.51
CA ASP A 61 -9.84 -4.75 -21.60
C ASP A 61 -9.51 -6.21 -21.24
N PHE A 62 -9.40 -6.51 -19.94
CA PHE A 62 -9.17 -7.88 -19.45
C PHE A 62 -10.24 -8.86 -19.94
N ALA A 63 -11.49 -8.39 -20.11
CA ALA A 63 -12.60 -9.22 -20.56
C ALA A 63 -12.43 -9.74 -22.00
N PHE A 64 -11.60 -9.09 -22.82
CA PHE A 64 -11.35 -9.48 -24.21
C PHE A 64 -10.20 -10.49 -24.36
N LEU A 65 -9.50 -10.82 -23.28
CA LEU A 65 -8.43 -11.82 -23.29
C LEU A 65 -9.01 -13.24 -23.40
N SER A 66 -8.22 -14.17 -23.96
CA SER A 66 -8.56 -15.59 -23.88
C SER A 66 -8.52 -16.08 -22.43
N LEU A 67 -9.22 -17.18 -22.14
CA LEU A 67 -9.26 -17.74 -20.78
C LEU A 67 -7.86 -18.05 -20.23
N ASP A 68 -6.97 -18.58 -21.06
CA ASP A 68 -5.57 -18.84 -20.70
C ASP A 68 -4.80 -17.54 -20.40
N ALA A 69 -5.03 -16.48 -21.18
CA ALA A 69 -4.38 -15.18 -20.98
C ALA A 69 -4.90 -14.49 -19.71
N GLN A 70 -6.20 -14.59 -19.41
CA GLN A 70 -6.79 -14.12 -18.15
C GLN A 70 -6.16 -14.85 -16.96
N ALA A 71 -6.07 -16.18 -17.02
CA ALA A 71 -5.44 -16.97 -15.97
C ALA A 71 -3.96 -16.62 -15.77
N ALA A 72 -3.20 -16.42 -16.86
CA ALA A 72 -1.81 -16.02 -16.80
C ALA A 72 -1.64 -14.64 -16.14
N ALA A 73 -2.43 -13.65 -16.52
CA ALA A 73 -2.42 -12.32 -15.92
C ALA A 73 -2.79 -12.35 -14.42
N LEU A 74 -3.78 -13.16 -14.05
CA LEU A 74 -4.14 -13.37 -12.65
C LEU A 74 -3.02 -14.02 -11.85
N LEU A 75 -2.33 -15.02 -12.42
CA LEU A 75 -1.17 -15.65 -11.78
C LEU A 75 -0.01 -14.67 -11.58
N GLU A 76 0.21 -13.72 -12.50
CA GLU A 76 1.20 -12.66 -12.31
C GLU A 76 0.83 -11.73 -11.15
N ILE A 77 -0.44 -11.31 -11.06
CA ILE A 77 -0.94 -10.46 -9.97
C ILE A 77 -0.86 -11.19 -8.64
N LEU A 78 -1.45 -12.39 -8.57
CA LEU A 78 -1.41 -13.26 -7.39
C LEU A 78 0.01 -13.51 -6.93
N GLY A 79 0.95 -13.65 -7.86
CA GLY A 79 2.37 -13.89 -7.63
C GLY A 79 3.19 -12.71 -7.08
N ARG A 80 2.65 -11.50 -6.97
CA ARG A 80 3.35 -10.32 -6.43
C ARG A 80 3.68 -10.47 -4.93
N PRO A 81 4.68 -9.72 -4.41
CA PRO A 81 4.81 -9.48 -2.97
C PRO A 81 3.53 -8.87 -2.40
N THR A 82 3.22 -9.16 -1.15
CA THR A 82 1.97 -8.69 -0.50
C THR A 82 2.30 -7.87 0.74
N ARG A 83 1.60 -6.76 0.95
CA ARG A 83 1.66 -5.94 2.16
C ARG A 83 0.26 -5.68 2.71
N ILE A 84 0.13 -5.81 4.02
CA ILE A 84 -1.03 -5.32 4.77
C ILE A 84 -0.59 -4.05 5.48
N CYS A 85 -1.30 -2.97 5.20
CA CYS A 85 -1.02 -1.63 5.69
C CYS A 85 -2.06 -1.27 6.76
N GLY A 86 -1.64 -1.21 8.02
CA GLY A 86 -2.45 -0.60 9.06
C GLY A 86 -2.57 0.90 8.80
N VAL A 87 -3.79 1.43 8.74
CA VAL A 87 -4.08 2.86 8.57
C VAL A 87 -4.90 3.35 9.74
N VAL A 88 -4.71 4.60 10.14
CA VAL A 88 -5.44 5.23 11.25
C VAL A 88 -6.34 6.33 10.72
N LYS A 89 -7.40 6.68 11.46
CA LYS A 89 -8.23 7.83 11.10
C LYS A 89 -7.38 9.10 11.03
N ASN A 90 -7.58 9.87 9.97
CA ASN A 90 -6.88 11.12 9.79
C ASN A 90 -7.37 12.16 10.81
N THR A 91 -6.45 12.75 11.55
CA THR A 91 -6.73 13.80 12.56
C THR A 91 -6.18 15.17 12.15
N GLY A 92 -5.89 15.35 10.86
CA GLY A 92 -5.28 16.57 10.29
C GLY A 92 -3.75 16.52 10.24
N GLU A 93 -3.15 15.35 10.45
CA GLU A 93 -1.71 15.17 10.36
C GLU A 93 -1.25 15.23 8.90
N PRO A 94 -0.18 15.98 8.58
CA PRO A 94 0.36 16.03 7.24
C PRO A 94 1.04 14.69 6.90
N GLY A 95 0.72 14.16 5.71
CA GLY A 95 1.38 13.01 5.11
C GLY A 95 0.47 12.29 4.11
N GLY A 96 0.89 11.09 3.70
CA GLY A 96 0.16 10.29 2.72
C GLY A 96 -0.98 9.46 3.29
N GLY A 97 -1.84 8.99 2.39
CA GLY A 97 -3.02 8.19 2.73
C GLY A 97 -3.28 7.08 1.70
N PRO A 98 -4.29 6.24 1.96
CA PRO A 98 -4.69 5.18 1.04
C PRO A 98 -5.58 5.74 -0.09
N PHE A 99 -5.25 5.41 -1.33
CA PHE A 99 -6.04 5.79 -2.52
C PHE A 99 -6.05 4.70 -3.57
N TRP A 100 -7.08 4.71 -4.42
CA TRP A 100 -7.05 3.99 -5.69
C TRP A 100 -6.30 4.83 -6.72
N CYS A 101 -5.30 4.23 -7.38
CA CYS A 101 -4.57 4.82 -8.48
C CYS A 101 -4.85 4.03 -9.75
N GLN A 102 -5.11 4.74 -10.84
CA GLN A 102 -5.31 4.15 -12.16
C GLN A 102 -4.01 4.19 -12.96
N ASP A 103 -3.63 3.07 -13.57
CA ASP A 103 -2.50 3.02 -14.50
C ASP A 103 -2.90 3.43 -15.93
N ALA A 104 -1.93 3.48 -16.84
CA ALA A 104 -2.14 3.92 -18.22
C ALA A 104 -3.04 2.98 -19.05
N VAL A 105 -3.25 1.73 -18.62
CA VAL A 105 -4.09 0.75 -19.31
C VAL A 105 -5.45 0.55 -18.60
N GLY A 106 -5.71 1.32 -17.54
CA GLY A 106 -6.98 1.39 -16.85
C GLY A 106 -7.11 0.49 -15.62
N ASN A 107 -6.07 -0.26 -15.22
CA ASN A 107 -6.14 -1.04 -13.97
C ASN A 107 -6.17 -0.09 -12.78
N LEU A 108 -6.90 -0.45 -11.73
CA LEU A 108 -6.91 0.26 -10.46
C LEU A 108 -6.12 -0.53 -9.41
N THR A 109 -5.26 0.16 -8.66
CA THR A 109 -4.51 -0.44 -7.55
C THR A 109 -4.58 0.44 -6.31
N LEU A 110 -4.74 -0.18 -5.13
CA LEU A 110 -4.61 0.46 -3.84
C LEU A 110 -3.15 0.85 -3.57
N GLN A 111 -2.93 2.14 -3.32
CA GLN A 111 -1.60 2.75 -3.17
C GLN A 111 -1.55 3.73 -2.01
N LEU A 112 -0.36 3.92 -1.46
CA LEU A 112 -0.03 4.88 -0.39
C LEU A 112 0.48 6.19 -1.00
N VAL A 113 -0.46 7.06 -1.36
CA VAL A 113 -0.15 8.31 -2.08
C VAL A 113 0.29 9.39 -1.11
N GLU A 114 1.47 9.96 -1.35
CA GLU A 114 1.97 11.13 -0.64
C GLU A 114 1.66 12.43 -1.40
N SER A 115 1.64 13.56 -0.70
CA SER A 115 1.35 14.88 -1.28
C SER A 115 2.29 15.26 -2.43
N ALA A 116 3.54 14.80 -2.39
CA ALA A 116 4.54 15.01 -3.45
C ALA A 116 4.18 14.32 -4.78
N GLN A 117 3.25 13.37 -4.74
CA GLN A 117 2.80 12.59 -5.91
C GLN A 117 1.45 13.06 -6.45
N VAL A 118 0.89 14.12 -5.85
CA VAL A 118 -0.41 14.69 -6.22
C VAL A 118 -0.20 16.01 -6.94
N ASP A 119 -0.87 16.20 -8.07
CA ASP A 119 -0.87 17.50 -8.75
C ASP A 119 -1.74 18.49 -7.96
N MET A 120 -1.08 19.30 -7.14
CA MET A 120 -1.73 20.32 -6.31
C MET A 120 -2.27 21.51 -7.11
N SER A 121 -1.95 21.60 -8.41
CA SER A 121 -2.55 22.58 -9.32
C SER A 121 -3.89 22.10 -9.90
N ASN A 122 -4.19 20.80 -9.80
CA ASN A 122 -5.44 20.21 -10.19
C ASN A 122 -6.43 20.18 -9.01
N ASP A 123 -7.48 21.00 -9.08
CA ASP A 123 -8.46 21.14 -8.01
C ASP A 123 -9.17 19.83 -7.66
N SER A 124 -9.41 18.94 -8.63
CA SER A 124 -10.04 17.64 -8.40
C SER A 124 -9.13 16.71 -7.60
N GLN A 125 -7.86 16.59 -8.00
CA GLN A 125 -6.89 15.78 -7.25
C GLN A 125 -6.65 16.33 -5.85
N LYS A 126 -6.56 17.66 -5.72
CA LYS A 126 -6.42 18.33 -4.43
C LYS A 126 -7.62 18.07 -3.51
N ALA A 127 -8.85 18.11 -4.05
CA ALA A 127 -10.06 17.81 -3.28
C ALA A 127 -10.11 16.34 -2.84
N LEU A 128 -9.75 15.40 -3.73
CA LEU A 128 -9.66 13.98 -3.38
C LEU A 128 -8.63 13.75 -2.28
N PHE A 129 -7.45 14.34 -2.40
CA PHE A 129 -6.38 14.20 -1.40
C PHE A 129 -6.79 14.76 -0.04
N ALA A 130 -7.40 15.96 -0.03
CA ALA A 130 -7.90 16.60 1.19
C ALA A 130 -9.09 15.83 1.83
N GLY A 131 -9.84 15.07 1.03
CA GLY A 131 -10.94 14.22 1.47
C GLY A 131 -10.52 12.90 2.12
N SER A 132 -9.22 12.60 2.20
CA SER A 132 -8.74 11.34 2.77
C SER A 132 -9.12 11.19 4.24
N THR A 133 -9.90 10.15 4.53
CA THR A 133 -10.37 9.82 5.88
C THR A 133 -9.32 9.13 6.74
N HIS A 134 -8.24 8.65 6.12
CA HIS A 134 -7.22 7.83 6.76
C HIS A 134 -5.81 8.33 6.46
N PHE A 135 -4.92 8.06 7.39
CA PHE A 135 -3.51 8.42 7.34
C PHE A 135 -2.66 7.15 7.40
N ASN A 136 -1.49 7.16 6.75
CA ASN A 136 -0.53 6.07 6.80
C ASN A 136 0.45 6.21 7.99
N PRO A 137 0.31 5.41 9.07
CA PRO A 137 1.23 5.40 10.20
C PRO A 137 2.55 4.69 9.93
N VAL A 138 2.74 4.12 8.73
CA VAL A 138 3.89 3.27 8.39
C VAL A 138 3.89 1.96 9.20
N ASP A 139 2.72 1.37 9.41
CA ASP A 139 2.58 0.04 10.02
C ASP A 139 2.30 -1.00 8.93
N LEU A 140 3.33 -1.76 8.56
CA LEU A 140 3.30 -2.69 7.44
C LEU A 140 3.63 -4.11 7.90
N VAL A 141 2.82 -5.07 7.50
CA VAL A 141 3.14 -6.50 7.60
C VAL A 141 3.28 -7.05 6.18
N CYS A 142 4.47 -7.55 5.85
CA CYS A 142 4.86 -7.84 4.47
C CYS A 142 5.22 -9.31 4.27
N ALA A 143 4.87 -9.84 3.10
CA ALA A 143 5.36 -11.10 2.56
C ALA A 143 6.10 -10.84 1.24
N THR A 144 7.42 -11.04 1.26
CA THR A 144 8.28 -10.89 0.07
C THR A 144 8.13 -12.03 -0.93
N ARG A 145 7.65 -13.19 -0.45
CA ARG A 145 7.37 -14.39 -1.26
C ARG A 145 8.55 -14.83 -2.14
N GLY A 146 9.77 -14.65 -1.64
CA GLY A 146 11.01 -15.04 -2.32
C GLY A 146 11.30 -14.26 -3.62
N LYS A 147 10.67 -13.09 -3.80
CA LYS A 147 10.82 -12.26 -4.99
C LYS A 147 12.03 -11.32 -4.90
N ASP A 148 12.59 -10.98 -6.07
CA ASP A 148 13.45 -9.80 -6.19
C ASP A 148 12.57 -8.54 -6.13
N LEU A 149 12.59 -7.87 -4.99
CA LEU A 149 11.76 -6.70 -4.72
C LEU A 149 12.09 -5.52 -5.66
N LEU A 150 13.29 -5.48 -6.22
CA LEU A 150 13.69 -4.40 -7.13
C LEU A 150 12.90 -4.42 -8.44
N ALA A 151 12.37 -5.58 -8.83
CA ALA A 151 11.50 -5.78 -9.99
C ALA A 151 10.07 -5.26 -9.78
N TYR A 152 9.68 -4.93 -8.54
CA TYR A 152 8.32 -4.47 -8.19
C TYR A 152 8.27 -2.97 -7.86
N ARG A 153 9.27 -2.22 -8.34
CA ARG A 153 9.38 -0.76 -8.20
C ARG A 153 8.90 -0.06 -9.46
N ASP A 154 8.43 1.16 -9.30
CA ASP A 154 8.18 2.06 -10.42
C ASP A 154 9.33 3.07 -10.55
N MET A 155 10.17 2.87 -11.56
CA MET A 155 11.33 3.74 -11.84
C MET A 155 10.95 5.14 -12.32
N SER A 156 9.69 5.37 -12.72
CA SER A 156 9.21 6.68 -13.14
C SER A 156 8.91 7.63 -11.97
N THR A 157 8.83 7.10 -10.74
CA THR A 157 8.45 7.87 -9.54
C THR A 157 9.62 8.51 -8.79
N GLY A 158 10.83 8.47 -9.37
CA GLY A 158 11.96 9.25 -8.84
C GLY A 158 11.68 10.76 -8.92
N PHE A 159 12.20 11.53 -7.98
CA PHE A 159 11.96 12.99 -7.94
C PHE A 159 13.23 13.76 -7.62
N ILE A 160 13.27 15.03 -8.02
CA ILE A 160 14.39 15.93 -7.72
C ILE A 160 14.07 16.68 -6.44
N THR A 161 14.96 16.61 -5.46
CA THR A 161 14.91 17.43 -4.25
C THR A 161 15.92 18.55 -4.30
N GLU A 162 15.55 19.70 -3.74
CA GLU A 162 16.49 20.78 -3.47
C GLU A 162 16.95 20.66 -2.02
N LYS A 163 18.26 20.59 -1.83
CA LYS A 163 18.89 20.51 -0.52
C LYS A 163 19.90 21.64 -0.37
N THR A 164 20.23 21.96 0.87
CA THR A 164 21.31 22.89 1.19
C THR A 164 22.39 22.12 1.94
N LYS A 165 23.62 22.17 1.42
CA LYS A 165 24.80 21.62 2.11
C LYS A 165 25.89 22.68 2.11
N ASP A 166 26.44 22.96 3.28
CA ASP A 166 27.52 23.95 3.48
C ASP A 166 27.17 25.34 2.88
N GLY A 167 25.91 25.76 3.04
CA GLY A 167 25.42 27.04 2.52
C GLY A 167 25.21 27.09 1.00
N LYS A 168 25.43 25.98 0.28
CA LYS A 168 25.19 25.88 -1.17
C LYS A 168 23.93 25.09 -1.46
N SER A 169 23.10 25.62 -2.34
CA SER A 169 21.97 24.91 -2.91
C SER A 169 22.47 23.81 -3.84
N LEU A 170 21.91 22.61 -3.71
CA LEU A 170 22.17 21.47 -4.57
C LEU A 170 20.86 20.79 -4.95
N LYS A 171 20.85 20.21 -6.14
CA LYS A 171 19.76 19.35 -6.61
C LYS A 171 20.21 17.90 -6.45
N ALA A 172 19.39 17.09 -5.81
CA ALA A 172 19.61 15.66 -5.66
C ALA A 172 18.50 14.90 -6.39
N GLN A 173 18.88 13.93 -7.22
CA GLN A 173 17.93 12.98 -7.78
C GLN A 173 17.68 11.88 -6.74
N GLU A 174 16.49 11.86 -6.16
CA GLU A 174 16.03 10.78 -5.31
C GLU A 174 15.51 9.65 -6.21
N LEU A 175 16.05 8.45 -6.01
CA LEU A 175 15.49 7.25 -6.62
C LEU A 175 14.09 6.98 -6.05
N PRO A 176 13.27 6.14 -6.72
CA PRO A 176 11.98 5.68 -6.18
C PRO A 176 12.15 5.10 -4.77
N GLY A 177 11.82 5.92 -3.77
CA GLY A 177 12.01 5.60 -2.36
C GLY A 177 10.75 5.74 -1.53
N LEU A 178 9.76 6.49 -2.02
CA LEU A 178 8.44 6.57 -1.40
C LEU A 178 7.65 5.27 -1.65
N TRP A 179 6.61 5.04 -0.86
CA TRP A 179 5.86 3.77 -0.83
C TRP A 179 5.38 3.31 -2.21
N ASN A 180 4.82 4.22 -2.99
CA ASN A 180 4.32 3.92 -4.33
C ASN A 180 5.43 3.75 -5.37
N GLY A 181 6.65 4.24 -5.10
CA GLY A 181 7.78 4.03 -5.98
C GLY A 181 8.52 2.73 -5.69
N ALA A 182 8.85 2.50 -4.41
CA ALA A 182 9.59 1.31 -3.98
C ALA A 182 8.73 0.03 -3.93
N MET A 183 7.40 0.15 -3.86
CA MET A 183 6.47 -0.98 -3.76
C MET A 183 5.27 -0.84 -4.70
N ALA A 184 5.48 -0.22 -5.86
CA ALA A 184 4.42 0.07 -6.85
C ALA A 184 3.60 -1.17 -7.21
N ASN A 185 4.27 -2.28 -7.47
CA ASN A 185 3.65 -3.52 -7.98
C ASN A 185 3.43 -4.56 -6.88
N TRP A 186 3.15 -4.12 -5.65
CA TRP A 186 2.81 -5.01 -4.53
C TRP A 186 1.29 -5.13 -4.38
N ASN A 187 0.82 -6.34 -4.05
CA ASN A 187 -0.55 -6.53 -3.59
C ASN A 187 -0.71 -5.79 -2.25
N THR A 188 -1.72 -4.95 -2.15
CA THR A 188 -1.87 -3.99 -1.04
C THR A 188 -3.27 -4.05 -0.46
N LEU A 189 -3.36 -4.27 0.84
CA LEU A 189 -4.62 -4.14 1.58
C LEU A 189 -4.47 -3.11 2.71
N PHE A 190 -5.46 -2.23 2.86
CA PHE A 190 -5.52 -1.28 3.96
C PHE A 190 -6.49 -1.76 5.03
N VAL A 191 -6.08 -1.67 6.30
CA VAL A 191 -6.88 -2.07 7.46
C VAL A 191 -6.91 -0.92 8.46
N GLU A 192 -8.10 -0.44 8.82
CA GLU A 192 -8.22 0.54 9.91
C GLU A 192 -7.75 -0.09 11.23
N VAL A 193 -6.80 0.56 11.89
CA VAL A 193 -6.32 0.21 13.24
C VAL A 193 -6.55 1.39 14.19
N PRO A 194 -6.66 1.16 15.51
CA PRO A 194 -6.87 2.23 16.47
C PRO A 194 -5.74 3.26 16.43
N LEU A 195 -6.09 4.54 16.58
CA LEU A 195 -5.14 5.64 16.56
C LEU A 195 -4.02 5.47 17.60
N GLU A 196 -4.33 4.89 18.76
CA GLU A 196 -3.36 4.61 19.85
C GLU A 196 -2.22 3.66 19.45
N THR A 197 -2.39 2.89 18.37
CA THR A 197 -1.30 2.05 17.81
C THR A 197 -0.21 2.88 17.14
N PHE A 198 -0.49 4.16 16.87
CA PHE A 198 0.39 5.10 16.18
C PHE A 198 0.73 6.31 17.08
N ASN A 199 2.01 6.39 17.48
CA ASN A 199 2.51 7.49 18.31
C ASN A 199 3.78 8.08 17.69
N PRO A 200 3.68 8.92 16.64
CA PRO A 200 4.83 9.50 15.98
C PRO A 200 5.51 10.57 16.84
N VAL A 201 6.77 10.84 16.53
CA VAL A 201 7.53 11.99 17.03
C VAL A 201 8.18 12.65 15.81
N LYS A 202 7.57 13.74 15.31
CA LYS A 202 8.07 14.51 14.16
C LYS A 202 8.90 15.72 14.62
N THR A 203 8.56 16.26 15.79
CA THR A 203 9.18 17.43 16.41
C THR A 203 9.50 17.16 17.88
N VAL A 204 10.41 17.95 18.47
CA VAL A 204 10.75 17.82 19.89
C VAL A 204 9.52 18.00 20.79
N THR A 205 8.59 18.88 20.41
CA THR A 205 7.34 19.12 21.14
C THR A 205 6.40 17.92 21.15
N ASP A 206 6.50 17.00 20.18
CA ASP A 206 5.67 15.79 20.18
C ASP A 206 5.98 14.91 21.38
N LEU A 207 7.20 14.95 21.91
CA LEU A 207 7.56 14.21 23.13
C LEU A 207 6.74 14.64 24.33
N LEU A 208 6.17 15.85 24.36
CA LEU A 208 5.32 16.32 25.46
C LEU A 208 3.90 15.72 25.42
N ARG A 209 3.52 15.03 24.33
CA ARG A 209 2.21 14.37 24.25
C ARG A 209 2.14 13.26 25.32
N PRO A 210 0.97 13.02 25.93
CA PRO A 210 0.82 12.01 26.99
C PRO A 210 1.34 10.61 26.61
N ALA A 211 1.21 10.23 25.34
CA ALA A 211 1.69 8.94 24.83
C ALA A 211 3.22 8.73 24.90
N HIS A 212 3.98 9.80 25.13
CA HIS A 212 5.45 9.78 25.23
C HIS A 212 5.97 10.14 26.61
N GLN A 213 5.07 10.49 27.54
CA GLN A 213 5.42 10.79 28.91
C GLN A 213 5.44 9.49 29.73
N ASN A 214 6.45 9.35 30.59
CA ASN A 214 6.38 8.35 31.64
C ASN A 214 5.33 8.85 32.64
N ALA A 215 4.28 8.06 32.83
CA ALA A 215 3.19 8.37 33.76
C ALA A 215 3.73 8.79 35.14
#